data_AF-C5DQU6-F1
#
_entry.id   AF-C5DQU6-F1
#
_cell.length_a   1.000
_cell.length_b   1.000
_cell.length_c   1.000
_cell.angle_alpha   90.00
_cell.angle_beta   90.00
_cell.angle_gamma   90.00
#
_symmetry.space_group_name_H-M   'P 1'
#
loop_
_entity.id
_entity.type
_entity.pdbx_description
1 polymer ?
#
loop_
_entity_poly.entity_id
_entity_poly.type
_entity_poly.pdbx_seq_one_letter_code
_entity_poly.pdbx_strand_id
1 'polypeptide(L)'
;MNNVQFSERQISAFSHEYKIRRKRQMLRFFCATALTLVSCRVAYRGMLGRKYIPNMFQLNYKPPPFSYKGEAASALVLGTGLATGGLTMMVFGGCWIADISTFPEFSYKLKRLMGQESDSSQLPMDTETSQIVNQLEQLLNNDKK
;
A
#
# COMPACT_ATOMS: atom_id res chain seq x y z
N MET A 1 -30.91 -16.31 -23.89
CA MET A 1 -31.13 -15.96 -22.46
C MET A 1 -29.82 -15.41 -21.93
N ASN A 2 -29.78 -14.12 -21.60
CA ASN A 2 -28.61 -13.41 -21.07
C ASN A 2 -28.33 -13.87 -19.62
N ASN A 3 -27.96 -15.13 -19.44
CA ASN A 3 -27.63 -15.65 -18.12
C ASN A 3 -26.16 -15.38 -17.84
N VAL A 4 -25.95 -14.12 -17.45
CA VAL A 4 -24.99 -13.72 -16.45
C VAL A 4 -23.62 -14.39 -16.61
N GLN A 5 -22.80 -13.79 -17.49
CA GLN A 5 -21.43 -13.51 -17.08
C GLN A 5 -21.51 -12.64 -15.82
N PHE A 6 -21.86 -13.25 -14.68
CA PHE A 6 -21.37 -12.79 -13.40
C PHE A 6 -19.88 -12.86 -13.59
N SER A 7 -19.29 -11.72 -13.98
CA SER A 7 -17.86 -11.59 -14.19
C SER A 7 -17.19 -12.32 -13.04
N GLU A 8 -16.24 -13.21 -13.29
CA GLU A 8 -15.55 -13.99 -12.25
C GLU A 8 -15.06 -13.08 -11.09
N ARG A 9 -14.85 -11.79 -11.37
CA ARG A 9 -14.62 -10.70 -10.41
C ARG A 9 -15.72 -10.51 -9.37
N GLN A 10 -16.99 -10.59 -9.75
CA GLN A 10 -18.12 -10.50 -8.82
C GLN A 10 -18.24 -11.73 -7.92
N ILE A 11 -18.07 -12.93 -8.48
CA ILE A 11 -18.11 -14.19 -7.69
C ILE A 11 -16.96 -14.19 -6.67
N SER A 12 -15.74 -13.88 -7.12
CA SER A 12 -14.56 -13.80 -6.24
C SER A 12 -14.66 -12.68 -5.20
N ALA A 13 -15.30 -11.54 -5.49
CA ALA A 13 -15.52 -10.49 -4.50
C ALA A 13 -16.38 -10.93 -3.29
N PHE A 14 -17.20 -11.98 -3.46
CA PHE A 14 -18.00 -12.54 -2.37
C PHE A 14 -17.30 -13.66 -1.61
N SER A 15 -16.16 -14.17 -2.08
CA SER A 15 -15.45 -15.25 -1.39
C SER A 15 -15.00 -14.80 0.01
N HIS A 16 -15.08 -15.72 0.98
CA HIS A 16 -14.72 -15.44 2.36
C HIS A 16 -13.22 -15.10 2.46
N GLU A 17 -12.39 -15.78 1.67
CA GLU A 17 -10.96 -15.54 1.57
C GLU A 17 -10.62 -14.12 1.07
N TYR A 18 -11.32 -13.65 0.02
CA TYR A 18 -11.15 -12.29 -0.50
C TYR A 18 -11.41 -11.24 0.59
N LYS A 19 -12.48 -11.40 1.36
CA LYS A 19 -12.83 -10.49 2.46
C LYS A 19 -11.75 -10.49 3.56
N ILE A 20 -11.21 -11.65 3.92
CA ILE A 20 -10.14 -11.76 4.92
C ILE A 20 -8.86 -11.08 4.41
N ARG A 21 -8.46 -11.36 3.17
CA ARG A 21 -7.28 -10.75 2.53
C ARG A 21 -7.37 -9.23 2.53
N ARG A 22 -8.52 -8.68 2.11
CA ARG A 22 -8.75 -7.24 2.05
C ARG A 22 -8.73 -6.57 3.42
N LYS A 23 -9.29 -7.22 4.45
CA LYS A 23 -9.20 -6.73 5.85
C LYS A 23 -7.74 -6.64 6.31
N ARG A 24 -6.90 -7.62 5.97
CA ARG A 24 -5.48 -7.61 6.32
C ARG A 24 -4.71 -6.49 5.61
N GLN A 25 -4.97 -6.25 4.32
CA GLN A 25 -4.39 -5.13 3.57
C GLN A 25 -4.86 -3.78 4.13
N MET A 26 -6.16 -3.64 4.40
CA MET A 26 -6.74 -2.44 5.01
C MET A 26 -6.10 -2.14 6.37
N LEU A 27 -5.90 -3.14 7.22
CA LEU A 27 -5.24 -2.96 8.52
C LEU A 27 -3.81 -2.42 8.36
N ARG A 28 -3.02 -2.99 7.44
CA ARG A 28 -1.66 -2.52 7.17
C ARG A 28 -1.65 -1.07 6.68
N PHE A 29 -2.52 -0.75 5.73
CA PHE A 29 -2.66 0.62 5.22
C PHE A 29 -3.12 1.59 6.32
N PHE A 30 -4.07 1.18 7.16
CA PHE A 30 -4.56 1.99 8.27
C PHE A 30 -3.44 2.29 9.28
N CYS A 31 -2.67 1.27 9.68
CA CYS A 31 -1.51 1.45 10.56
C CYS A 31 -0.46 2.38 9.93
N ALA A 32 -0.11 2.16 8.66
CA ALA A 32 0.84 3.02 7.95
C ALA A 32 0.35 4.48 7.88
N THR A 33 -0.93 4.69 7.60
CA THR A 33 -1.55 6.01 7.52
C THR A 33 -1.57 6.68 8.89
N ALA A 34 -1.95 5.96 9.95
CA ALA A 34 -1.94 6.48 11.32
C ALA A 34 -0.53 6.93 11.75
N LEU A 35 0.49 6.11 11.50
CA LEU A 35 1.89 6.46 11.77
C LEU A 35 2.33 7.68 10.95
N THR A 36 1.93 7.76 9.68
CA THR A 36 2.24 8.90 8.81
C THR A 36 1.57 10.19 9.30
N LEU A 37 0.32 10.12 9.76
CA LEU A 37 -0.39 11.26 10.33
C LEU A 37 0.25 11.73 11.63
N VAL A 38 0.69 10.81 12.50
CA VAL A 38 1.44 11.16 13.71
C VAL A 38 2.75 11.84 13.36
N SER A 39 3.53 11.26 12.43
CA SER A 39 4.78 11.85 11.93
C SER A 39 4.55 13.24 11.34
N CYS A 40 3.51 13.41 10.53
CA CYS A 40 3.11 14.69 9.95
C CYS A 40 2.71 15.71 11.03
N ARG A 41 1.97 15.27 12.05
CA ARG A 41 1.57 16.14 13.17
C ARG A 41 2.78 16.62 13.96
N VAL A 42 3.74 15.75 14.24
CA VAL A 42 5.00 16.09 14.92
C VAL A 42 5.82 17.05 14.05
N ALA A 43 5.96 16.77 12.75
CA ALA A 43 6.65 17.63 11.80
C ALA A 43 6.03 19.03 11.74
N TYR A 44 4.70 19.11 11.65
CA TYR A 44 3.96 20.37 11.63
C TYR A 44 4.18 21.19 12.92
N ARG A 45 4.15 20.54 14.10
CA ARG A 45 4.45 21.24 15.37
C ARG A 45 5.90 21.71 15.42
N GLY A 46 6.84 20.89 14.96
CA GLY A 46 8.25 21.26 14.86
C GLY A 46 8.46 22.48 13.97
N MET A 47 7.75 22.57 12.84
CA MET A 47 7.81 23.73 11.96
C MET A 47 7.21 24.99 12.58
N LEU A 48 6.04 24.90 13.23
CA LEU A 48 5.43 26.06 13.88
C LEU A 48 6.29 26.64 15.01
N GLY A 49 6.96 25.79 15.79
CA GLY A 49 7.85 26.23 16.87
C GLY A 49 9.09 27.00 16.39
N ARG A 50 9.48 26.86 15.12
CA ARG A 50 10.60 27.56 14.48
C ARG A 50 10.23 28.92 13.91
N LYS A 51 8.94 29.26 13.84
CA LYS A 51 8.50 30.56 13.31
C LYS A 51 8.89 31.66 14.30
N TYR A 52 9.95 32.39 13.97
CA TYR A 52 10.35 33.57 14.72
C TYR A 52 9.44 34.75 14.39
N ILE A 53 8.83 35.35 15.41
CA ILE A 53 8.15 36.64 15.30
C ILE A 53 9.02 37.66 16.05
N PRO A 54 9.62 38.65 15.36
CA PRO A 54 10.41 39.67 16.04
C PRO A 54 9.53 40.46 16.99
N ASN A 55 10.01 40.69 18.20
CA ASN A 55 9.40 41.63 19.13
C ASN A 55 9.67 43.07 18.65
N MET A 56 8.74 44.01 18.89
CA MET A 56 8.84 45.40 18.42
C MET A 56 10.15 46.12 18.83
N PHE A 57 10.79 45.67 19.92
CA PHE A 57 12.04 46.25 20.44
C PHE A 57 13.30 45.40 20.17
N GLN A 58 13.21 44.33 19.38
CA GLN A 58 14.39 43.57 18.97
C GLN A 58 15.08 44.26 17.79
N LEU A 59 16.40 44.44 17.89
CA LEU A 59 17.25 44.98 16.83
C LEU A 59 17.17 44.09 15.58
N ASN A 60 16.50 44.57 14.53
CA ASN A 60 16.18 43.82 13.32
C ASN A 60 17.42 43.43 12.47
N TYR A 61 18.61 43.92 12.81
CA TYR A 61 19.85 43.63 12.07
C TYR A 61 20.57 42.37 12.54
N LYS A 62 20.27 41.85 13.74
CA LYS A 62 20.92 40.65 14.27
C LYS A 62 19.96 39.47 14.22
N PRO A 63 20.24 38.42 13.43
CA PRO A 63 19.43 37.22 13.47
C PRO A 63 19.48 36.61 14.89
N PRO A 64 18.38 36.02 15.38
CA PRO A 64 18.36 35.36 16.69
C PRO A 64 19.41 34.24 16.74
N PRO A 65 19.99 33.95 17.91
CA PRO A 65 20.92 32.84 18.05
C PRO A 65 20.20 31.53 17.72
N PHE A 66 20.63 30.84 16.67
CA PHE A 66 20.07 29.56 16.26
C PHE A 66 21.13 28.47 16.26
N SER A 67 20.73 27.25 16.64
CA SER A 67 21.62 26.09 16.66
C SER A 67 21.48 25.30 15.36
N TYR A 68 22.39 25.55 14.41
CA TYR A 68 22.45 24.85 13.12
C TYR A 68 22.41 23.32 13.27
N LYS A 69 23.15 22.77 14.25
CA LYS A 69 23.32 21.32 14.41
C LYS A 69 22.01 20.64 14.83
N GLY A 70 21.30 21.20 15.82
CA GLY A 70 20.04 20.65 16.29
C GLY A 70 18.91 20.79 15.26
N GLU A 71 18.90 21.90 14.53
CA GLU A 71 17.92 22.16 13.48
C GLU A 71 18.10 21.24 12.26
N ALA A 72 19.34 21.05 11.81
CA ALA A 72 19.64 20.14 10.71
C ALA A 72 19.29 18.69 11.06
N ALA A 73 19.67 18.22 12.26
CA ALA A 73 19.36 16.86 12.70
C ALA A 73 17.85 16.61 12.79
N SER A 74 17.10 17.53 13.39
CA SER A 74 15.65 17.42 13.48
C SER A 74 14.96 17.53 12.12
N ALA A 75 15.43 18.40 11.21
CA ALA A 75 14.91 18.47 9.85
C ALA A 75 15.11 17.17 9.07
N LEU A 76 16.29 16.52 9.19
CA LEU A 76 16.55 15.23 8.57
C LEU A 76 15.64 14.14 9.12
N VAL A 77 15.46 14.06 10.44
CA VAL A 77 14.56 13.05 11.06
C VAL A 77 13.10 13.28 10.63
N LEU A 78 12.63 14.52 10.63
CA LEU A 78 11.26 14.84 10.19
C LEU A 78 11.07 14.58 8.70
N GLY A 79 12.05 14.95 7.87
CA GLY A 79 12.01 14.75 6.42
C GLY A 79 12.04 13.26 6.04
N THR A 80 12.95 12.49 6.65
CA THR A 80 13.00 11.03 6.45
C THR A 80 11.76 10.33 6.99
N GLY A 81 11.25 10.74 8.15
CA GLY A 81 10.00 10.21 8.72
C GLY A 81 8.78 10.48 7.84
N LEU A 82 8.70 11.66 7.22
CA LEU A 82 7.65 12.00 6.26
C LEU A 82 7.81 11.25 4.93
N ALA A 83 9.02 11.15 4.40
CA ALA A 83 9.29 10.45 3.15
C ALA A 83 9.01 8.95 3.29
N THR A 84 9.54 8.32 4.34
CA THR A 84 9.28 6.89 4.62
C THR A 84 7.81 6.62 4.91
N GLY A 85 7.14 7.48 5.69
CA GLY A 85 5.70 7.37 5.94
C GLY A 85 4.87 7.51 4.65
N GLY A 86 5.12 8.55 3.85
CA GLY A 86 4.44 8.80 2.58
C GLY A 86 4.63 7.68 1.57
N LEU A 87 5.86 7.18 1.41
CA LEU A 87 6.14 6.02 0.54
C LEU A 87 5.44 4.75 1.04
N THR A 88 5.45 4.51 2.35
CA THR A 88 4.77 3.35 2.96
C THR A 88 3.26 3.42 2.74
N MET A 89 2.66 4.60 2.90
CA MET A 89 1.25 4.86 2.63
C MET A 89 0.93 4.64 1.14
N MET A 90 1.78 5.13 0.23
CA MET A 90 1.61 4.95 -1.21
C MET A 90 1.70 3.47 -1.61
N VAL A 91 2.67 2.72 -1.09
CA VAL A 91 2.85 1.29 -1.41
C VAL A 91 1.69 0.47 -0.86
N PHE A 92 1.36 0.58 0.43
CA PHE A 92 0.25 -0.21 0.99
C PHE A 92 -1.11 0.23 0.45
N GLY A 93 -1.31 1.52 0.17
CA GLY A 93 -2.52 2.03 -0.46
C GLY A 93 -2.66 1.52 -1.90
N GLY A 94 -1.56 1.54 -2.66
CA GLY A 94 -1.50 0.96 -4.00
C GLY A 94 -1.79 -0.54 -3.99
N CYS A 95 -1.18 -1.29 -3.08
CA CYS A 95 -1.46 -2.72 -2.92
C CYS A 95 -2.91 -3.00 -2.53
N TRP A 96 -3.55 -2.13 -1.75
CA TRP A 96 -4.95 -2.26 -1.37
C TRP A 96 -5.91 -1.98 -2.55
N ILE A 97 -5.64 -0.93 -3.33
CA ILE A 97 -6.45 -0.58 -4.52
C ILE A 97 -6.28 -1.63 -5.63
N ALA A 98 -5.05 -2.06 -5.88
CA ALA A 98 -4.75 -3.03 -6.92
C ALA A 98 -5.04 -4.47 -6.49
N ASP A 99 -5.44 -4.71 -5.24
CA ASP A 99 -5.65 -6.03 -4.64
C ASP A 99 -4.46 -6.98 -4.90
N ILE A 100 -3.28 -6.52 -4.49
CA ILE A 100 -2.03 -7.25 -4.60
C ILE A 100 -1.62 -7.64 -3.19
N SER A 101 -1.52 -8.94 -2.93
CA SER A 101 -1.15 -9.46 -1.61
C SER A 101 0.24 -10.10 -1.60
N THR A 102 0.69 -10.60 -2.75
CA THR A 102 1.89 -11.43 -2.91
C THR A 102 2.81 -10.84 -3.98
N PHE A 103 4.13 -11.04 -3.83
CA PHE A 103 5.12 -10.57 -4.82
C PHE A 103 4.90 -11.15 -6.23
N PRO A 104 4.55 -12.45 -6.40
CA PRO A 104 4.16 -12.99 -7.71
C PRO A 104 2.98 -12.25 -8.35
N GLU A 105 1.93 -11.94 -7.58
CA GLU A 105 0.77 -11.17 -8.07
C GLU A 105 1.19 -9.77 -8.50
N PHE A 106 2.11 -9.13 -7.76
CA PHE A 106 2.66 -7.83 -8.13
C PHE A 106 3.38 -7.88 -9.48
N SER A 107 4.30 -8.83 -9.64
CA SER A 107 5.06 -9.00 -10.89
C SER A 107 4.14 -9.28 -12.08
N TYR A 108 3.14 -10.16 -11.89
CA TYR A 108 2.15 -10.46 -12.91
C TYR A 108 1.32 -9.22 -13.30
N LYS A 109 0.78 -8.48 -12.32
CA LYS A 109 0.00 -7.27 -12.60
C LYS A 109 0.86 -6.16 -13.20
N LEU A 110 2.12 -6.05 -12.80
CA LEU A 110 3.07 -5.09 -13.36
C LEU A 110 3.42 -5.43 -14.82
N LYS A 111 3.71 -6.71 -15.13
CA LYS A 111 3.92 -7.19 -16.50
C LYS A 111 2.69 -6.98 -17.38
N ARG A 112 1.50 -7.27 -16.84
CA ARG A 112 0.23 -7.01 -17.52
C ARG A 112 0.01 -5.51 -17.79
N LEU A 113 0.37 -4.64 -16.84
CA LEU A 113 0.32 -3.19 -17.05
C LEU A 113 1.30 -2.72 -18.13
N MET A 114 2.46 -3.37 -18.23
CA MET A 114 3.46 -3.12 -19.28
C MET A 114 3.08 -3.70 -20.66
N GLY A 115 1.92 -4.38 -20.77
CA GLY A 115 1.45 -4.96 -22.02
C GLY A 115 2.08 -6.31 -22.39
N GLN A 116 2.79 -6.96 -21.46
CA GLN A 116 3.34 -8.29 -21.70
C GLN A 116 2.27 -9.36 -21.43
N GLU A 117 2.02 -10.22 -22.41
CA GLU A 117 1.22 -11.44 -22.23
C GLU A 117 1.91 -12.31 -21.18
N SER A 118 1.31 -12.36 -20.00
CA SER A 118 1.88 -13.01 -18.84
C SER A 118 1.29 -14.41 -18.75
N ASP A 119 2.16 -15.43 -18.75
CA ASP A 119 1.73 -16.81 -18.57
C ASP A 119 1.02 -16.95 -17.21
N SER A 120 -0.26 -17.32 -17.26
CA SER A 120 -1.12 -17.40 -16.07
C SER A 120 -0.80 -18.64 -15.23
N SER A 121 0.04 -19.55 -15.76
CA SER A 121 0.46 -20.81 -15.12
C SER A 121 1.23 -20.62 -13.81
N GLN A 122 1.87 -19.46 -13.59
CA GLN A 122 2.72 -19.22 -12.42
C GLN A 122 2.02 -18.55 -11.24
N LEU A 123 0.73 -18.23 -11.36
CA LEU A 123 -0.02 -17.63 -10.25
C LEU A 123 -0.38 -18.72 -9.23
N PRO A 124 -0.21 -18.48 -7.92
CA PRO A 124 -0.75 -19.39 -6.91
C PRO A 124 -2.27 -19.43 -7.08
N MET A 125 -2.76 -20.58 -7.56
CA MET A 125 -4.18 -20.82 -7.75
C MET A 125 -4.87 -20.88 -6.38
N ASP A 126 -6.04 -20.25 -6.27
CA ASP A 126 -6.88 -20.27 -5.07
C ASP A 126 -7.13 -21.72 -4.63
N THR A 127 -7.17 -21.99 -3.33
CA THR A 127 -7.36 -23.32 -2.76
C THR A 127 -8.64 -23.97 -3.28
N GLU A 128 -9.75 -23.24 -3.32
CA GLU A 128 -11.01 -23.73 -3.86
C GLU A 128 -10.92 -24.02 -5.37
N THR A 129 -10.30 -23.12 -6.13
CA THR A 129 -10.11 -23.30 -7.58
C THR A 129 -9.19 -24.49 -7.86
N SER A 130 -8.13 -24.68 -7.08
CA SER A 130 -7.22 -25.82 -7.22
C SER A 130 -7.94 -27.14 -6.96
N GLN A 131 -8.87 -27.18 -6.00
CA GLN A 131 -9.69 -28.36 -5.73
C GLN A 131 -10.63 -28.65 -6.90
N ILE A 132 -11.30 -27.63 -7.45
CA ILE A 132 -12.18 -27.78 -8.62
C ILE A 132 -11.39 -28.25 -9.85
N VAL A 133 -10.21 -27.67 -10.10
CA VAL A 133 -9.33 -28.08 -11.21
C VAL A 133 -8.85 -29.52 -11.01
N ASN A 134 -8.43 -29.90 -9.80
CA ASN A 134 -8.04 -31.28 -9.50
C ASN A 134 -9.22 -32.26 -9.69
N GLN A 135 -10.43 -31.87 -9.30
CA GLN A 135 -11.64 -32.67 -9.55
C GLN A 135 -11.95 -32.79 -11.04
N LEU A 136 -11.81 -31.70 -11.81
CA LEU A 136 -11.97 -31.71 -13.26
C LEU A 136 -10.92 -32.57 -13.96
N GLU A 137 -9.65 -32.50 -13.54
CA GLU A 137 -8.58 -33.36 -14.05
C GLU A 137 -8.82 -34.83 -13.71
N GLN A 138 -9.31 -35.14 -12.50
CA GLN A 138 -9.70 -36.49 -12.13
C GLN A 138 -10.86 -37.01 -12.98
N LEU A 139 -11.92 -36.21 -13.17
CA LEU A 139 -13.06 -36.58 -14.02
C LEU A 139 -12.63 -36.78 -15.48
N LEU A 140 -11.81 -35.89 -16.03
CA LEU A 140 -11.31 -35.97 -17.40
C LEU A 140 -10.36 -37.15 -17.61
N ASN A 141 -9.50 -37.47 -16.63
CA ASN A 141 -8.62 -38.65 -16.70
C ASN A 141 -9.37 -39.96 -16.51
N ASN A 142 -10.46 -39.97 -15.74
CA ASN A 142 -11.30 -41.15 -15.56
C ASN A 142 -12.16 -41.42 -16.81
N ASP A 143 -12.62 -40.38 -17.51
CA ASP A 143 -13.36 -40.48 -18.78
C ASP A 143 -12.48 -40.95 -19.96
N LYS A 144 -11.16 -40.72 -19.88
CA LYS A 144 -10.20 -41.20 -20.90
C LYS A 144 -9.82 -42.69 -20.78
N LYS A 145 -10.29 -43.39 -19.75
CA LYS A 145 -9.94 -44.79 -19.49
C LYS A 145 -11.13 -45.72 -19.72
#